data_AF-A0A346YRR2-F1
#
_entry.id   AF-A0A346YRR2-F1
#
_cell.length_a   1.000
_cell.length_b   1.000
_cell.length_c   1.000
_cell.angle_alpha   90.00
_cell.angle_beta   90.00
_cell.angle_gamma   90.00
#
_symmetry.space_group_name_H-M   'P 1'
#
loop_
_entity.id
_entity.type
_entity.pdbx_description
1 polymer ?
#
loop_
_entity_poly.entity_id
_entity_poly.type
_entity_poly.pdbx_seq_one_letter_code
_entity_poly.pdbx_strand_id
1 'polypeptide(L)'
;MALGASRRLQDGVIAVETMTRFALAVLALASGVYTYLGARTILDGSPTAVFFAAVIYSASVSVGIYAFWSYMARFYPHVTSRTGRGALLLVMAVGAAMIMAMSSWLNAAALAGSAAVEQHLSESVEDYTADLNRAHQNALAAQSLLPDIQRASERFAQLAGVERQAGSLTGTTGSGSVVQLLSQMSAQMKSLEASINASRDQVTDLFEQGQKRLETMRSLVSAPGLIDPRADQFSNEAVALTGIITSLTQTSVAPSIRRAADDLSLGFIAPVPDGGLPDLVNRQNQVMETVRSSVAAQSKALAKAADELLSRPPVQERRFVPMAPAEAVLHYAPEFIPAWAGAISIDLLPGVMVFILAVVHGAIRRQDEKLAFADTITAGELLRALEVQRAINATGSVPERVPTAVAETPDEARQEQDAPPEERPAGEPEPNNITSLEARSRRDRSHEDW
;
A
#
# COMPACT_ATOMS: atom_id res chain seq x y z
N MET A 1 -45.20 -15.75 38.07
CA MET A 1 -44.50 -16.11 36.80
C MET A 1 -43.14 -15.44 36.65
N ALA A 2 -42.98 -14.11 36.84
CA ALA A 2 -41.73 -13.37 36.58
C ALA A 2 -40.46 -13.97 37.21
N LEU A 3 -40.50 -14.37 38.50
CA LEU A 3 -39.40 -15.06 39.21
C LEU A 3 -38.79 -16.22 38.41
N GLY A 4 -39.64 -17.02 37.75
CA GLY A 4 -39.20 -18.17 36.94
C GLY A 4 -38.61 -17.80 35.58
N ALA A 5 -38.69 -16.54 35.14
CA ALA A 5 -37.97 -16.05 33.96
C ALA A 5 -36.58 -15.54 34.35
N SER A 6 -36.47 -14.71 35.40
CA SER A 6 -35.20 -14.13 35.85
C SER A 6 -34.24 -15.24 36.30
N ARG A 7 -34.73 -16.18 37.11
CA ARG A 7 -33.93 -17.33 37.56
C ARG A 7 -33.42 -18.20 36.41
N ARG A 8 -34.23 -18.50 35.39
CA ARG A 8 -33.78 -19.26 34.20
C ARG A 8 -32.71 -18.51 33.40
N LEU A 9 -32.70 -17.18 33.39
CA LEU A 9 -31.63 -16.40 32.78
C LEU A 9 -30.36 -16.43 33.64
N GLN A 10 -30.47 -16.37 34.96
CA GLN A 10 -29.33 -16.52 35.89
C GLN A 10 -28.70 -17.92 35.78
N ASP A 11 -29.52 -18.98 35.85
CA ASP A 11 -29.10 -20.38 35.67
C ASP A 11 -28.41 -20.57 34.31
N GLY A 12 -28.95 -19.94 33.25
CA GLY A 12 -28.36 -19.95 31.90
C GLY A 12 -27.01 -19.22 31.80
N VAL A 13 -26.84 -18.09 32.48
CA VAL A 13 -25.54 -17.39 32.56
C VAL A 13 -24.50 -18.26 33.26
N ILE A 14 -24.86 -18.89 34.39
CA ILE A 14 -23.96 -19.78 35.14
C ILE A 14 -23.56 -21.00 34.29
N ALA A 15 -24.51 -21.63 33.61
CA ALA A 15 -24.24 -22.77 32.72
C ALA A 15 -23.29 -22.40 31.55
N VAL A 16 -23.41 -21.18 31.03
CA VAL A 16 -22.62 -20.68 29.89
C VAL A 16 -21.30 -20.02 30.33
N GLU A 17 -21.11 -19.66 31.61
CA GLU A 17 -19.90 -18.97 32.07
C GLU A 17 -18.62 -19.78 31.81
N THR A 18 -18.61 -21.07 32.17
CA THR A 18 -17.46 -21.95 31.91
C THR A 18 -17.15 -22.04 30.41
N MET A 19 -18.17 -22.23 29.58
CA MET A 19 -18.02 -22.25 28.11
C MET A 19 -17.53 -20.91 27.56
N THR A 20 -17.97 -19.79 28.12
CA THR A 20 -17.55 -18.43 27.76
C THR A 20 -16.06 -18.23 28.02
N ARG A 21 -15.56 -18.66 29.19
CA ARG A 21 -14.14 -18.60 29.55
C ARG A 21 -13.28 -19.47 28.63
N PHE A 22 -13.71 -20.69 28.33
CA PHE A 22 -13.01 -21.57 27.37
C PHE A 22 -13.02 -21.01 25.94
N ALA A 23 -14.16 -20.51 25.45
CA ALA A 23 -14.25 -19.91 24.11
C ALA A 23 -13.33 -18.69 23.98
N LEU A 24 -13.28 -17.82 25.00
CA LEU A 24 -12.35 -16.68 25.00
C LEU A 24 -10.88 -17.12 25.07
N ALA A 25 -10.55 -18.15 25.85
CA ALA A 25 -9.20 -18.71 25.88
C ALA A 25 -8.77 -19.29 24.52
N VAL A 26 -9.69 -19.98 23.83
CA VAL A 26 -9.45 -20.54 22.48
C VAL A 26 -9.29 -19.44 21.44
N LEU A 27 -10.11 -18.38 21.46
CA LEU A 27 -10.00 -17.25 20.53
C LEU A 27 -8.69 -16.46 20.75
N ALA A 28 -8.34 -16.18 22.00
CA ALA A 28 -7.09 -15.51 22.34
C ALA A 28 -5.85 -16.36 21.96
N LEU A 29 -5.92 -17.68 22.14
CA LEU A 29 -4.86 -18.61 21.71
C LEU A 29 -4.76 -18.69 20.18
N ALA A 30 -5.89 -18.72 19.46
CA ALA A 30 -5.90 -18.72 18.00
C ALA A 30 -5.27 -17.44 17.43
N SER A 31 -5.68 -16.27 17.96
CA SER A 31 -5.02 -14.99 17.66
C SER A 31 -3.52 -15.05 17.96
N GLY A 32 -3.12 -15.61 19.11
CA GLY A 32 -1.72 -15.80 19.47
C GLY A 32 -0.92 -16.63 18.45
N VAL A 33 -1.47 -17.77 18.02
CA VAL A 33 -0.82 -18.66 17.05
C VAL A 33 -0.66 -17.97 15.69
N TYR A 34 -1.69 -17.27 15.21
CA TYR A 34 -1.59 -16.51 13.96
C TYR A 34 -0.65 -15.30 14.09
N THR A 35 -0.66 -14.59 15.23
CA THR A 35 0.28 -13.50 15.53
C THR A 35 1.73 -14.00 15.59
N TYR A 36 2.00 -15.19 16.13
CA TYR A 36 3.31 -15.82 16.09
C TYR A 36 3.78 -16.08 14.65
N LEU A 37 2.91 -16.68 13.83
CA LEU A 37 3.20 -16.98 12.42
C LEU A 37 3.46 -15.70 11.62
N GLY A 38 2.62 -14.67 11.76
CA GLY A 38 2.79 -13.38 11.11
C GLY A 38 4.05 -12.65 11.56
N ALA A 39 4.27 -12.53 12.88
CA ALA A 39 5.45 -11.86 13.44
C ALA A 39 6.76 -12.51 12.98
N ARG A 40 6.78 -13.83 12.75
CA ARG A 40 7.95 -14.54 12.21
C ARG A 40 8.37 -14.07 10.81
N THR A 41 7.45 -13.51 10.01
CA THR A 41 7.72 -13.04 8.64
C THR A 41 8.31 -11.63 8.56
N ILE A 42 8.40 -10.91 9.69
CA ILE A 42 8.86 -9.51 9.77
C ILE A 42 10.00 -9.29 10.78
N LEU A 43 10.48 -10.36 11.41
CA LEU A 43 11.52 -10.30 12.44
C LEU A 43 12.84 -10.82 11.88
N ASP A 44 13.79 -9.91 11.66
CA ASP A 44 15.16 -10.24 11.27
C ASP A 44 15.99 -10.77 12.44
N GLY A 45 16.88 -11.72 12.18
CA GLY A 45 17.88 -12.20 13.14
C GLY A 45 18.23 -13.67 12.98
N SER A 46 18.87 -14.24 14.01
CA SER A 46 19.09 -15.69 14.05
C SER A 46 17.76 -16.44 14.25
N PRO A 47 17.60 -17.67 13.73
CA PRO A 47 16.35 -18.43 13.89
C PRO A 47 15.89 -18.58 15.34
N THR A 48 16.85 -18.66 16.28
CA THR A 48 16.60 -18.71 17.72
C THR A 48 16.09 -17.38 18.28
N ALA A 49 16.66 -16.25 17.86
CA ALA A 49 16.21 -14.92 18.30
C ALA A 49 14.81 -14.61 17.78
N VAL A 50 14.57 -14.87 16.49
CA VAL A 50 13.25 -14.71 15.83
C VAL A 50 12.20 -15.58 16.51
N PHE A 51 12.53 -16.84 16.82
CA PHE A 51 11.64 -17.74 17.55
C PHE A 51 11.23 -17.18 18.92
N PHE A 52 12.20 -16.80 19.77
CA PHE A 52 11.88 -16.29 21.10
C PHE A 52 11.16 -14.93 21.06
N ALA A 53 11.53 -14.03 20.16
CA ALA A 53 10.84 -12.75 19.98
C ALA A 53 9.37 -12.94 19.56
N ALA A 54 9.11 -13.79 18.56
CA ALA A 54 7.75 -14.10 18.11
C ALA A 54 6.93 -14.80 19.22
N VAL A 55 7.52 -15.71 20.00
CA VAL A 55 6.85 -16.36 21.16
C VAL A 55 6.51 -15.35 22.26
N ILE A 56 7.44 -14.47 22.64
CA ILE A 56 7.19 -13.44 23.66
C ILE A 56 6.10 -12.47 23.19
N TYR A 57 6.13 -12.04 21.92
CA TYR A 57 5.15 -11.12 21.36
C TYR A 57 3.75 -11.75 21.30
N SER A 58 3.62 -12.93 20.69
CA SER A 58 2.35 -13.66 20.59
C SER A 58 1.75 -14.03 21.94
N ALA A 59 2.55 -14.47 22.91
CA ALA A 59 2.08 -14.73 24.27
C ALA A 59 1.57 -13.45 24.94
N SER A 60 2.27 -12.33 24.77
CA SER A 60 1.87 -11.02 25.32
C SER A 60 0.55 -10.54 24.71
N VAL A 61 0.39 -10.66 23.38
CA VAL A 61 -0.86 -10.34 22.67
C VAL A 61 -2.00 -11.26 23.12
N SER A 62 -1.77 -12.57 23.22
CA SER A 62 -2.76 -13.55 23.69
C SER A 62 -3.28 -13.21 25.09
N VAL A 63 -2.37 -12.94 26.04
CA VAL A 63 -2.72 -12.57 27.42
C VAL A 63 -3.43 -11.23 27.46
N GLY A 64 -3.01 -10.25 26.65
CA GLY A 64 -3.67 -8.95 26.51
C GLY A 64 -5.12 -9.08 26.03
N ILE A 65 -5.35 -9.80 24.93
CA ILE A 65 -6.68 -10.07 24.36
C ILE A 65 -7.57 -10.80 25.39
N TYR A 66 -7.06 -11.88 26.00
CA TYR A 66 -7.80 -12.64 27.00
C TYR A 66 -8.17 -11.79 28.22
N ALA A 67 -7.22 -11.01 28.76
CA ALA A 67 -7.45 -10.17 29.94
C ALA A 67 -8.43 -9.03 29.64
N PHE A 68 -8.24 -8.30 28.53
CA PHE A 68 -9.11 -7.21 28.11
C PHE A 68 -10.56 -7.67 27.97
N TRP A 69 -10.81 -8.72 27.18
CA TRP A 69 -12.16 -9.23 26.98
C TRP A 69 -12.75 -9.87 28.24
N SER A 70 -11.92 -10.48 29.12
CA SER A 70 -12.37 -10.96 30.44
C SER A 70 -12.84 -9.81 31.33
N TYR A 71 -12.13 -8.69 31.37
CA TYR A 71 -12.54 -7.51 32.12
C TYR A 71 -13.80 -6.86 31.53
N MET A 72 -13.89 -6.76 30.20
CA MET A 72 -15.10 -6.24 29.54
C MET A 72 -16.33 -7.10 29.80
N ALA A 73 -16.21 -8.43 29.68
CA ALA A 73 -17.28 -9.39 29.95
C ALA A 73 -17.71 -9.36 31.42
N ARG A 74 -16.77 -9.14 32.36
CA ARG A 74 -17.06 -9.06 33.79
C ARG A 74 -17.74 -7.74 34.18
N PHE A 75 -17.24 -6.59 33.71
CA PHE A 75 -17.68 -5.28 34.23
C PHE A 75 -18.82 -4.62 33.43
N TYR A 76 -18.81 -4.67 32.10
CA TYR A 76 -19.80 -3.94 31.29
C TYR A 76 -21.27 -4.38 31.46
N PRO A 77 -21.59 -5.68 31.71
CA PRO A 77 -22.95 -6.08 32.05
C PRO A 77 -23.46 -5.51 33.38
N HIS A 78 -22.55 -5.24 34.32
CA HIS A 78 -22.85 -4.83 35.70
C HIS A 78 -22.99 -3.31 35.87
N VAL A 79 -22.30 -2.48 35.09
CA VAL A 79 -22.42 -1.02 35.18
C VAL A 79 -23.80 -0.54 34.71
N THR A 80 -24.51 0.16 35.59
CA THR A 80 -25.87 0.68 35.38
C THR A 80 -25.92 2.15 34.96
N SER A 81 -24.96 2.98 35.40
CA SER A 81 -24.95 4.42 35.12
C SER A 81 -24.73 4.71 33.62
N ARG A 82 -25.49 5.65 33.05
CA ARG A 82 -25.39 5.99 31.62
C ARG A 82 -23.98 6.47 31.25
N THR A 83 -23.37 7.28 32.10
CA THR A 83 -21.99 7.78 31.96
C THR A 83 -20.96 6.64 32.03
N GLY A 84 -21.07 5.75 33.03
CA GLY A 84 -20.17 4.60 33.16
C GLY A 84 -20.28 3.59 32.01
N ARG A 85 -21.49 3.36 31.50
CA ARG A 85 -21.71 2.53 30.30
C ARG A 85 -21.11 3.19 29.05
N GLY A 86 -21.26 4.50 28.87
CA GLY A 86 -20.63 5.25 27.78
C GLY A 86 -19.09 5.20 27.85
N ALA A 87 -18.52 5.40 29.04
CA ALA A 87 -17.08 5.30 29.26
C ALA A 87 -16.53 3.89 28.97
N LEU A 88 -17.23 2.83 29.40
CA LEU A 88 -16.82 1.46 29.08
C LEU A 88 -17.00 1.11 27.60
N LEU A 89 -17.98 1.68 26.89
CA LEU A 89 -18.08 1.53 25.43
C LEU A 89 -16.91 2.23 24.70
N LEU A 90 -16.48 3.40 25.17
CA LEU A 90 -15.29 4.08 24.63
C LEU A 90 -14.01 3.27 24.88
N VAL A 91 -13.81 2.78 26.11
CA VAL A 91 -12.69 1.88 26.44
C VAL A 91 -12.73 0.60 25.61
N MET A 92 -13.92 0.04 25.35
CA MET A 92 -14.09 -1.14 24.50
C MET A 92 -13.70 -0.86 23.05
N ALA A 93 -14.11 0.29 22.50
CA ALA A 93 -13.77 0.68 21.13
C ALA A 93 -12.27 0.97 20.96
N VAL A 94 -11.65 1.67 21.93
CA VAL A 94 -10.21 1.94 21.92
C VAL A 94 -9.41 0.64 22.05
N GLY A 95 -9.78 -0.25 22.98
CA GLY A 95 -9.11 -1.53 23.15
C GLY A 95 -9.28 -2.47 21.94
N ALA A 96 -10.47 -2.49 21.33
CA ALA A 96 -10.70 -3.19 20.07
C ALA A 96 -9.81 -2.67 18.94
N ALA A 97 -9.67 -1.34 18.79
CA ALA A 97 -8.77 -0.73 17.81
C ALA A 97 -7.30 -1.06 18.09
N MET A 98 -6.87 -1.06 19.36
CA MET A 98 -5.51 -1.47 19.75
C MET A 98 -5.24 -2.94 19.43
N ILE A 99 -6.20 -3.85 19.70
CA ILE A 99 -6.05 -5.27 19.36
C ILE A 99 -5.91 -5.43 17.84
N MET A 100 -6.79 -4.81 17.03
CA MET A 100 -6.67 -4.88 15.57
C MET A 100 -5.33 -4.35 15.04
N ALA A 101 -4.83 -3.25 15.61
CA ALA A 101 -3.54 -2.67 15.21
C ALA A 101 -2.33 -3.54 15.58
N MET A 102 -2.41 -4.30 16.68
CA MET A 102 -1.33 -5.21 17.09
C MET A 102 -1.42 -6.60 16.43
N SER A 103 -2.64 -7.08 16.14
CA SER A 103 -2.90 -8.50 15.88
C SER A 103 -3.51 -8.77 14.49
N SER A 104 -4.63 -8.13 14.13
CA SER A 104 -5.39 -8.45 12.90
C SER A 104 -4.57 -8.51 11.62
N TRP A 105 -3.59 -7.61 11.42
CA TRP A 105 -2.78 -7.59 10.20
C TRP A 105 -1.77 -8.75 10.15
N LEU A 106 -1.16 -9.12 11.29
CA LEU A 106 -0.31 -10.30 11.41
C LEU A 106 -1.14 -11.58 11.30
N ASN A 107 -2.37 -11.58 11.81
CA ASN A 107 -3.29 -12.68 11.68
C ASN A 107 -3.73 -12.88 10.21
N ALA A 108 -3.98 -11.79 9.47
CA ALA A 108 -4.24 -11.83 8.03
C ALA A 108 -3.00 -12.31 7.26
N ALA A 109 -1.80 -11.84 7.61
CA ALA A 109 -0.53 -12.31 7.04
C ALA A 109 -0.32 -13.82 7.25
N ALA A 110 -0.66 -14.36 8.43
CA ALA A 110 -0.57 -15.79 8.70
C ALA A 110 -1.63 -16.64 7.97
N LEU A 111 -2.74 -16.03 7.54
CA LEU A 111 -3.84 -16.71 6.80
C LEU A 111 -3.67 -16.64 5.28
N ALA A 112 -3.16 -15.52 4.75
CA ALA A 112 -3.12 -15.24 3.31
C ALA A 112 -1.75 -14.77 2.78
N GLY A 113 -0.73 -14.61 3.63
CA GLY A 113 0.58 -14.08 3.27
C GLY A 113 1.21 -14.72 2.03
N SER A 114 1.18 -16.06 1.97
CA SER A 114 1.73 -16.78 0.82
C SER A 114 0.96 -16.51 -0.48
N ALA A 115 -0.37 -16.44 -0.41
CA ALA A 115 -1.20 -16.16 -1.58
C ALA A 115 -1.06 -14.71 -2.06
N ALA A 116 -0.83 -13.76 -1.14
CA ALA A 116 -0.54 -12.37 -1.50
C ALA A 116 0.84 -12.19 -2.14
N VAL A 117 1.84 -12.97 -1.72
CA VAL A 117 3.13 -13.02 -2.43
C VAL A 117 2.96 -13.71 -3.80
N GLU A 118 2.18 -14.78 -3.91
CA GLU A 118 1.88 -15.40 -5.22
C GLU A 118 1.18 -14.43 -6.18
N GLN A 119 0.24 -13.61 -5.70
CA GLN A 119 -0.38 -12.52 -6.47
C GLN A 119 0.69 -11.51 -6.95
N HIS A 120 1.56 -11.05 -6.05
CA HIS A 120 2.63 -10.11 -6.38
C HIS A 120 3.59 -10.64 -7.46
N LEU A 121 3.99 -11.91 -7.34
CA LEU A 121 4.84 -12.56 -8.33
C LEU A 121 4.10 -12.76 -9.66
N SER A 122 2.80 -13.07 -9.65
CA SER A 122 1.99 -13.20 -10.86
C SER A 122 1.87 -11.89 -11.64
N GLU A 123 1.53 -10.79 -10.96
CA GLU A 123 1.49 -9.45 -11.57
C GLU A 123 2.86 -9.05 -12.12
N SER A 124 3.93 -9.31 -11.36
CA SER A 124 5.31 -9.07 -11.80
C SER A 124 5.66 -9.82 -13.09
N VAL A 125 5.14 -11.04 -13.30
CA VAL A 125 5.31 -11.78 -14.57
C VAL A 125 4.59 -11.11 -15.72
N GLU A 126 3.35 -10.64 -15.52
CA GLU A 126 2.58 -9.96 -16.57
C GLU A 126 3.27 -8.65 -16.99
N ASP A 127 3.75 -7.89 -16.00
CA ASP A 127 4.54 -6.67 -16.19
C ASP A 127 5.84 -6.93 -16.99
N TYR A 128 6.65 -7.89 -16.56
CA TYR A 128 7.88 -8.27 -17.27
C TYR A 128 7.59 -8.86 -18.66
N THR A 129 6.44 -9.53 -18.85
CA THR A 129 5.98 -10.00 -20.18
C THR A 129 5.66 -8.82 -21.09
N ALA A 130 4.98 -7.79 -20.58
CA ALA A 130 4.67 -6.58 -21.34
C ALA A 130 5.95 -5.79 -21.71
N ASP A 131 6.90 -5.70 -20.78
CA ASP A 131 8.17 -5.00 -20.99
C ASP A 131 9.08 -5.71 -22.01
N LEU A 132 9.24 -7.03 -21.93
CA LEU A 132 9.98 -7.83 -22.93
C LEU A 132 9.34 -7.72 -24.33
N ASN A 133 8.02 -7.82 -24.41
CA ASN A 133 7.29 -7.67 -25.67
C ASN A 133 7.45 -6.26 -26.27
N ARG A 134 7.42 -5.20 -25.43
CA ARG A 134 7.64 -3.81 -25.87
C ARG A 134 9.08 -3.58 -26.36
N ALA A 135 10.06 -4.16 -25.67
CA ALA A 135 11.47 -4.12 -26.10
C ALA A 135 11.61 -4.78 -27.49
N HIS A 136 11.07 -5.99 -27.65
CA HIS A 136 11.14 -6.74 -28.90
C HIS A 136 10.43 -6.02 -30.06
N GLN A 137 9.25 -5.44 -29.84
CA GLN A 137 8.54 -4.63 -30.85
C GLN A 137 9.32 -3.38 -31.27
N ASN A 138 10.02 -2.72 -30.34
CA ASN A 138 10.88 -1.58 -30.65
C ASN A 138 12.13 -2.02 -31.46
N ALA A 139 12.73 -3.16 -31.15
CA ALA A 139 13.86 -3.70 -31.91
C ALA A 139 13.47 -4.19 -33.32
N LEU A 140 12.34 -4.91 -33.46
CA LEU A 140 11.79 -5.33 -34.76
C LEU A 140 11.50 -4.14 -35.69
N ALA A 141 11.11 -2.99 -35.13
CA ALA A 141 10.79 -1.82 -35.93
C ALA A 141 11.99 -1.27 -36.73
N ALA A 142 13.24 -1.46 -36.26
CA ALA A 142 14.44 -1.15 -37.04
C ALA A 142 14.52 -1.99 -38.33
N GLN A 143 14.07 -3.24 -38.27
CA GLN A 143 14.13 -4.19 -39.39
C GLN A 143 13.13 -3.83 -40.51
N SER A 144 12.09 -3.05 -40.20
CA SER A 144 11.13 -2.57 -41.21
C SER A 144 11.75 -1.67 -42.29
N LEU A 145 12.91 -1.06 -42.00
CA LEU A 145 13.65 -0.20 -42.93
C LEU A 145 14.61 -0.98 -43.84
N LEU A 146 14.85 -2.27 -43.56
CA LEU A 146 15.78 -3.12 -44.33
C LEU A 146 15.44 -3.18 -45.83
N PRO A 147 14.19 -3.36 -46.27
CA PRO A 147 13.84 -3.40 -47.70
C PRO A 147 14.04 -2.05 -48.42
N ASP A 148 14.04 -0.94 -47.68
CA ASP A 148 14.27 0.39 -48.24
C ASP A 148 15.76 0.67 -48.40
N ILE A 149 16.57 0.25 -47.43
CA ILE A 149 18.04 0.30 -47.47
C ILE A 149 18.56 -0.61 -48.59
N GLN A 150 18.01 -1.83 -48.74
CA GLN A 150 18.33 -2.75 -49.84
C GLN A 150 18.01 -2.14 -51.20
N ARG A 151 16.77 -1.64 -51.40
CA ARG A 151 16.38 -1.01 -52.67
C ARG A 151 17.19 0.24 -52.99
N ALA A 152 17.64 1.01 -51.99
CA ALA A 152 18.57 2.13 -52.19
C ALA A 152 19.98 1.65 -52.59
N SER A 153 20.51 0.65 -51.88
CA SER A 153 21.80 0.00 -52.14
C SER A 153 21.92 -0.52 -53.58
N GLU A 154 20.90 -1.23 -54.06
CA GLU A 154 20.81 -1.75 -55.43
C GLU A 154 20.75 -0.64 -56.47
N ARG A 155 19.92 0.39 -56.25
CA ARG A 155 19.81 1.55 -57.16
C ARG A 155 21.14 2.27 -57.30
N PHE A 156 21.86 2.54 -56.21
CA PHE A 156 23.17 3.17 -56.28
C PHE A 156 24.20 2.29 -57.01
N ALA A 157 24.20 0.97 -56.77
CA ALA A 157 25.07 0.02 -57.48
C ALA A 157 24.78 -0.03 -58.98
N GLN A 158 23.50 -0.07 -59.37
CA GLN A 158 23.07 -0.09 -60.77
C GLN A 158 23.46 1.21 -61.48
N LEU A 159 23.22 2.36 -60.84
CA LEU A 159 23.55 3.68 -61.40
C LEU A 159 25.07 3.84 -61.58
N ALA A 160 25.88 3.37 -60.62
CA ALA A 160 27.34 3.30 -60.76
C ALA A 160 27.80 2.35 -61.88
N GLY A 161 27.09 1.24 -62.09
CA GLY A 161 27.33 0.27 -63.16
C GLY A 161 27.09 0.86 -64.54
N VAL A 162 25.90 1.45 -64.74
CA VAL A 162 25.48 2.10 -65.99
C VAL A 162 26.41 3.26 -66.34
N GLU A 163 26.75 4.12 -65.37
CA GLU A 163 27.65 5.26 -65.63
C GLU A 163 29.06 4.80 -66.01
N ARG A 164 29.61 3.78 -65.33
CA ARG A 164 30.92 3.22 -65.66
C ARG A 164 30.99 2.65 -67.08
N GLN A 165 29.91 2.00 -67.54
CA GLN A 165 29.85 1.29 -68.82
C GLN A 165 29.46 2.17 -70.00
N ALA A 166 28.47 3.06 -69.82
CA ALA A 166 27.86 3.84 -70.89
C ALA A 166 28.08 5.36 -70.77
N GLY A 167 28.51 5.87 -69.60
CA GLY A 167 28.66 7.30 -69.37
C GLY A 167 27.37 8.09 -69.54
N SER A 168 26.21 7.46 -69.32
CA SER A 168 24.90 8.01 -69.72
C SER A 168 24.47 9.27 -68.96
N LEU A 169 25.09 9.55 -67.81
CA LEU A 169 24.84 10.75 -67.02
C LEU A 169 25.81 11.87 -67.46
N THR A 170 27.13 11.64 -67.38
CA THR A 170 28.15 12.69 -67.65
C THR A 170 28.51 12.88 -69.13
N GLY A 171 28.18 11.91 -69.99
CA GLY A 171 28.63 11.83 -71.38
C GLY A 171 30.00 11.17 -71.58
N THR A 172 30.60 10.60 -70.52
CA THR A 172 31.93 9.97 -70.55
C THR A 172 31.96 8.65 -69.79
N THR A 173 32.51 7.61 -70.39
CA THR A 173 32.69 6.28 -69.76
C THR A 173 33.90 6.24 -68.83
N GLY A 174 33.90 5.30 -67.87
CA GLY A 174 35.02 5.05 -66.96
C GLY A 174 34.72 5.25 -65.47
N SER A 175 35.75 5.19 -64.63
CA SER A 175 35.64 5.23 -63.16
C SER A 175 35.72 6.65 -62.57
N GLY A 176 34.93 7.57 -63.13
CA GLY A 176 34.91 8.98 -62.71
C GLY A 176 34.33 9.22 -61.31
N SER A 177 34.37 10.47 -60.86
CA SER A 177 33.90 10.94 -59.54
C SER A 177 32.48 10.47 -59.19
N VAL A 178 31.54 10.58 -60.13
CA VAL A 178 30.15 10.10 -60.00
C VAL A 178 30.10 8.61 -59.67
N VAL A 179 30.91 7.79 -60.35
CA VAL A 179 30.96 6.33 -60.16
C VAL A 179 31.56 5.98 -58.80
N GLN A 180 32.57 6.71 -58.33
CA GLN A 180 33.16 6.52 -57.01
C GLN A 180 32.14 6.83 -55.90
N LEU A 181 31.48 8.00 -55.98
CA LEU A 181 30.44 8.41 -55.03
C LEU A 181 29.30 7.40 -54.94
N LEU A 182 28.71 7.00 -56.08
CA LEU A 182 27.61 6.02 -56.11
C LEU A 182 28.05 4.64 -55.58
N SER A 183 29.30 4.24 -55.82
CA SER A 183 29.86 2.99 -55.26
C SER A 183 30.05 3.07 -53.74
N GLN A 184 30.50 4.22 -53.21
CA GLN A 184 30.61 4.48 -51.78
C GLN A 184 29.24 4.45 -51.08
N MET A 185 28.24 5.12 -51.65
CA MET A 185 26.87 5.14 -51.10
C MET A 185 26.26 3.73 -51.07
N SER A 186 26.46 2.93 -52.12
CA SER A 186 26.05 1.52 -52.11
C SER A 186 26.78 0.71 -51.03
N ALA A 187 28.10 0.90 -50.86
CA ALA A 187 28.88 0.22 -49.82
C ALA A 187 28.42 0.59 -48.40
N GLN A 188 28.11 1.86 -48.13
CA GLN A 188 27.55 2.31 -46.85
C GLN A 188 26.18 1.67 -46.56
N MET A 189 25.28 1.62 -47.55
CA MET A 189 23.98 0.95 -47.39
C MET A 189 24.13 -0.56 -47.16
N LYS A 190 25.08 -1.25 -47.83
CA LYS A 190 25.39 -2.67 -47.56
C LYS A 190 25.99 -2.90 -46.17
N SER A 191 26.80 -1.97 -45.67
CA SER A 191 27.29 -2.06 -44.29
C SER A 191 26.15 -1.93 -43.28
N LEU A 192 25.18 -1.03 -43.54
CA LEU A 192 24.01 -0.84 -42.68
C LEU A 192 23.07 -2.04 -42.73
N GLU A 193 22.83 -2.60 -43.93
CA GLU A 193 22.12 -3.86 -44.15
C GLU A 193 22.74 -5.01 -43.34
N ALA A 194 24.07 -5.17 -43.39
CA ALA A 194 24.78 -6.18 -42.59
C ALA A 194 24.61 -5.97 -41.08
N SER A 195 24.67 -4.72 -40.59
CA SER A 195 24.43 -4.41 -39.18
C SER A 195 22.99 -4.69 -38.74
N ILE A 196 22.00 -4.44 -39.59
CA ILE A 196 20.58 -4.74 -39.28
C ILE A 196 20.33 -6.26 -39.25
N ASN A 197 20.94 -7.02 -40.18
CA ASN A 197 20.84 -8.47 -40.16
C ASN A 197 21.51 -9.09 -38.91
N ALA A 198 22.72 -8.64 -38.53
CA ALA A 198 23.38 -9.11 -37.31
C ALA A 198 22.58 -8.76 -36.04
N SER A 199 22.00 -7.56 -35.96
CA SER A 199 21.11 -7.15 -34.88
C SER A 199 19.84 -8.00 -34.83
N ARG A 200 19.26 -8.39 -35.97
CA ARG A 200 18.07 -9.24 -36.04
C ARG A 200 18.30 -10.61 -35.40
N ASP A 201 19.42 -11.25 -35.68
CA ASP A 201 19.74 -12.57 -35.11
C ASP A 201 19.92 -12.46 -33.59
N GLN A 202 20.66 -11.43 -33.12
CA GLN A 202 20.86 -11.14 -31.70
C GLN A 202 19.54 -10.79 -30.97
N VAL A 203 18.64 -10.03 -31.59
CA VAL A 203 17.31 -9.69 -31.04
C VAL A 203 16.40 -10.92 -30.94
N THR A 204 16.59 -11.90 -31.82
CA THR A 204 15.84 -13.17 -31.79
C THR A 204 16.32 -14.04 -30.62
N ASP A 205 17.63 -14.27 -30.52
CA ASP A 205 18.25 -15.01 -29.41
C ASP A 205 17.92 -14.39 -28.03
N LEU A 206 18.09 -13.07 -27.87
CA LEU A 206 17.73 -12.38 -26.62
C LEU A 206 16.24 -12.52 -26.28
N PHE A 207 15.34 -12.51 -27.27
CA PHE A 207 13.91 -12.68 -27.02
C PHE A 207 13.55 -14.12 -26.64
N GLU A 208 14.14 -15.14 -27.28
CA GLU A 208 13.95 -16.55 -26.92
C GLU A 208 14.48 -16.84 -25.50
N GLN A 209 15.65 -16.31 -25.15
CA GLN A 209 16.17 -16.36 -23.79
C GLN A 209 15.21 -15.67 -22.80
N GLY A 210 14.69 -14.49 -23.13
CA GLY A 210 13.72 -13.76 -22.31
C GLY A 210 12.41 -14.53 -22.08
N GLN A 211 11.87 -15.19 -23.11
CA GLN A 211 10.68 -16.03 -22.99
C GLN A 211 10.91 -17.25 -22.10
N LYS A 212 12.09 -17.88 -22.18
CA LYS A 212 12.48 -18.99 -21.30
C LYS A 212 12.63 -18.57 -19.83
N ARG A 213 13.09 -17.34 -19.57
CA ARG A 213 13.07 -16.75 -18.22
C ARG A 213 11.63 -16.56 -17.72
N LEU A 214 10.75 -15.98 -18.55
CA LEU A 214 9.33 -15.82 -18.21
C LEU A 214 8.60 -17.15 -18.00
N GLU A 215 8.89 -18.19 -18.76
CA GLU A 215 8.40 -19.56 -18.54
C GLU A 215 8.83 -20.09 -17.16
N THR A 216 10.10 -19.90 -16.82
CA THR A 216 10.67 -20.28 -15.51
C THR A 216 9.99 -19.52 -14.37
N MET A 217 9.76 -18.22 -14.52
CA MET A 217 9.05 -17.39 -13.55
C MET A 217 7.58 -17.83 -13.36
N ARG A 218 6.86 -18.15 -14.45
CA ARG A 218 5.49 -18.70 -14.40
C ARG A 218 5.45 -20.05 -13.68
N SER A 219 6.47 -20.89 -13.87
CA SER A 219 6.65 -22.15 -13.14
C SER A 219 6.83 -21.90 -11.64
N LEU A 220 7.67 -20.93 -11.24
CA LEU A 220 7.88 -20.56 -9.83
C LEU A 220 6.62 -20.02 -9.15
N VAL A 221 5.80 -19.23 -9.85
CA VAL A 221 4.50 -18.75 -9.34
C VAL A 221 3.54 -19.92 -9.10
N SER A 222 3.43 -20.83 -10.07
CA SER A 222 2.42 -21.91 -10.05
C SER A 222 2.86 -23.20 -9.33
N ALA A 223 4.14 -23.34 -8.96
CA ALA A 223 4.67 -24.53 -8.29
C ALA A 223 4.14 -24.67 -6.85
N PRO A 224 3.64 -25.86 -6.44
CA PRO A 224 3.16 -26.07 -5.07
C PRO A 224 4.32 -26.13 -4.07
N GLY A 225 4.16 -25.45 -2.92
CA GLY A 225 5.11 -25.52 -1.81
C GLY A 225 5.27 -24.19 -1.06
N LEU A 226 6.29 -24.12 -0.21
CA LEU A 226 6.67 -22.87 0.48
C LEU A 226 6.94 -21.76 -0.54
N ILE A 227 6.52 -20.54 -0.24
CA ILE A 227 6.62 -19.40 -1.17
C ILE A 227 8.00 -18.74 -1.11
N ASP A 228 8.59 -18.56 0.08
CA ASP A 228 9.83 -17.79 0.26
C ASP A 228 10.98 -18.29 -0.64
N PRO A 229 11.29 -19.60 -0.70
CA PRO A 229 12.35 -20.11 -1.57
C PRO A 229 12.03 -20.00 -3.07
N ARG A 230 10.74 -19.87 -3.44
CA ARG A 230 10.29 -19.61 -4.82
C ARG A 230 10.40 -18.13 -5.17
N ALA A 231 10.09 -17.23 -4.23
CA ALA A 231 10.27 -15.79 -4.37
C ALA A 231 11.76 -15.41 -4.48
N ASP A 232 12.65 -16.07 -3.72
CA ASP A 232 14.10 -15.92 -3.86
C ASP A 232 14.59 -16.31 -5.27
N GLN A 233 14.15 -17.46 -5.78
CA GLN A 233 14.46 -17.91 -7.15
C GLN A 233 13.87 -16.96 -8.20
N PHE A 234 12.65 -16.47 -7.99
CA PHE A 234 11.99 -15.51 -8.87
C PHE A 234 12.76 -14.19 -8.95
N SER A 235 13.29 -13.70 -7.82
CA SER A 235 14.12 -12.49 -7.77
C SER A 235 15.36 -12.62 -8.68
N ASN A 236 16.02 -13.78 -8.66
CA ASN A 236 17.17 -14.05 -9.54
C ASN A 236 16.77 -14.07 -11.02
N GLU A 237 15.65 -14.71 -11.37
CA GLU A 237 15.13 -14.76 -12.74
C GLU A 237 14.67 -13.37 -13.23
N ALA A 238 14.05 -12.56 -12.36
CA ALA A 238 13.64 -11.18 -12.65
C ALA A 238 14.83 -10.25 -12.92
N VAL A 239 15.92 -10.37 -12.15
CA VAL A 239 17.17 -9.63 -12.41
C VAL A 239 17.80 -10.08 -13.73
N ALA A 240 17.85 -11.39 -14.01
CA ALA A 240 18.36 -11.91 -15.28
C ALA A 240 17.54 -11.42 -16.49
N LEU A 241 16.21 -11.44 -16.38
CA LEU A 241 15.29 -10.95 -17.41
C LEU A 241 15.40 -9.44 -17.60
N THR A 242 15.58 -8.66 -16.53
CA THR A 242 15.85 -7.22 -16.62
C THR A 242 17.11 -6.97 -17.45
N GLY A 243 18.19 -7.72 -17.21
CA GLY A 243 19.41 -7.66 -18.01
C GLY A 243 19.23 -8.01 -19.50
N ILE A 244 18.35 -8.97 -19.80
CA ILE A 244 17.97 -9.30 -21.19
C ILE A 244 17.19 -8.14 -21.84
N ILE A 245 16.22 -7.56 -21.13
CA ILE A 245 15.42 -6.42 -21.61
C ILE A 245 16.33 -5.22 -21.91
N THR A 246 17.25 -4.87 -21.01
CA THR A 246 18.25 -3.82 -21.22
C THR A 246 19.20 -4.14 -22.39
N SER A 247 19.64 -5.39 -22.53
CA SER A 247 20.47 -5.81 -23.67
C SER A 247 19.73 -5.66 -25.00
N LEU A 248 18.43 -5.99 -25.02
CA LEU A 248 17.60 -5.93 -26.23
C LEU A 248 17.28 -4.47 -26.62
N THR A 249 17.06 -3.55 -25.68
CA THR A 249 16.94 -2.12 -25.99
C THR A 249 18.26 -1.52 -26.48
N GLN A 250 19.40 -1.93 -25.93
CA GLN A 250 20.74 -1.51 -26.38
C GLN A 250 21.14 -2.07 -27.76
N THR A 251 20.55 -3.19 -28.18
CA THR A 251 20.80 -3.82 -29.51
C THR A 251 20.11 -3.06 -30.67
N SER A 252 19.38 -1.97 -30.39
CA SER A 252 18.69 -1.14 -31.38
C SER A 252 19.66 -0.45 -32.36
N VAL A 253 19.49 -0.72 -33.66
CA VAL A 253 20.29 -0.10 -34.74
C VAL A 253 19.86 1.34 -35.05
N ALA A 254 18.78 1.85 -34.44
CA ALA A 254 18.22 3.17 -34.76
C ALA A 254 19.23 4.33 -34.71
N PRO A 255 20.14 4.44 -33.72
CA PRO A 255 21.16 5.50 -33.70
C PRO A 255 22.18 5.37 -34.84
N SER A 256 22.48 4.13 -35.27
CA SER A 256 23.39 3.85 -36.38
C SER A 256 22.75 4.13 -37.74
N ILE A 257 21.45 3.83 -37.90
CA ILE A 257 20.67 4.21 -39.08
C ILE A 257 20.61 5.74 -39.19
N ARG A 258 20.35 6.44 -38.06
CA ARG A 258 20.34 7.90 -38.02
C ARG A 258 21.69 8.50 -38.43
N ARG A 259 22.79 8.04 -37.83
CA ARG A 259 24.15 8.51 -38.16
C ARG A 259 24.50 8.24 -39.63
N ALA A 260 24.20 7.06 -40.15
CA ALA A 260 24.43 6.72 -41.54
C ALA A 260 23.62 7.62 -42.51
N ALA A 261 22.42 8.06 -42.12
CA ALA A 261 21.62 9.02 -42.89
C ALA A 261 22.23 10.43 -42.85
N ASP A 262 22.66 10.91 -41.69
CA ASP A 262 23.36 12.21 -41.57
C ASP A 262 24.67 12.21 -42.38
N ASP A 263 25.49 11.17 -42.26
CA ASP A 263 26.73 10.96 -43.02
C ASP A 263 26.48 10.93 -44.54
N LEU A 264 25.38 10.33 -45.00
CA LEU A 264 24.98 10.31 -46.42
C LEU A 264 24.76 11.73 -46.99
N SER A 265 24.37 12.69 -46.14
CA SER A 265 24.16 14.09 -46.52
C SER A 265 25.45 14.93 -46.48
N LEU A 266 26.37 14.58 -45.59
CA LEU A 266 27.62 15.33 -45.34
C LEU A 266 28.80 14.83 -46.19
N GLY A 267 28.82 13.55 -46.56
CA GLY A 267 29.90 12.90 -47.32
C GLY A 267 30.10 13.40 -48.76
N PHE A 268 29.32 14.38 -49.22
CA PHE A 268 29.44 14.98 -50.55
C PHE A 268 30.59 16.00 -50.60
N ILE A 269 31.83 15.51 -50.67
CA ILE A 269 32.96 16.29 -51.18
C ILE A 269 33.04 16.01 -52.68
N ALA A 270 32.66 16.99 -53.51
CA ALA A 270 32.76 16.87 -54.96
C ALA A 270 34.25 16.78 -55.37
N PRO A 271 34.72 15.67 -55.98
CA PRO A 271 36.09 15.58 -56.47
C PRO A 271 36.31 16.60 -57.59
N VAL A 272 37.48 17.22 -57.62
CA VAL A 272 37.83 18.20 -58.67
C VAL A 272 37.79 17.48 -60.04
N PRO A 273 37.07 18.01 -61.04
CA PRO A 273 36.88 17.31 -62.30
C PRO A 273 38.14 17.40 -63.18
N ASP A 274 38.93 16.33 -63.20
CA ASP A 274 40.07 16.14 -64.10
C ASP A 274 39.61 15.97 -65.56
N GLY A 275 39.32 17.10 -66.22
CA GLY A 275 38.90 17.12 -67.62
C GLY A 275 39.11 18.48 -68.28
N GLY A 276 40.07 18.58 -69.20
CA GLY A 276 40.45 19.82 -69.90
C GLY A 276 39.43 20.38 -70.92
N LEU A 277 38.13 20.08 -70.76
CA LEU A 277 37.05 20.50 -71.64
C LEU A 277 35.89 21.10 -70.82
N PRO A 278 35.62 22.42 -70.91
CA PRO A 278 34.61 23.10 -70.09
C PRO A 278 33.22 22.48 -70.15
N ASP A 279 32.78 22.01 -71.32
CA ASP A 279 31.46 21.39 -71.50
C ASP A 279 31.31 20.02 -70.84
N LEU A 280 32.41 19.36 -70.48
CA LEU A 280 32.38 18.14 -69.66
C LEU A 280 32.22 18.51 -68.19
N VAL A 281 33.01 19.47 -67.70
CA VAL A 281 32.94 20.00 -66.32
C VAL A 281 31.54 20.51 -66.00
N ASN A 282 30.93 21.30 -66.90
CA ASN A 282 29.57 21.82 -66.71
C ASN A 282 28.51 20.71 -66.61
N ARG A 283 28.58 19.67 -67.45
CA ARG A 283 27.68 18.50 -67.38
C ARG A 283 27.90 17.67 -66.13
N GLN A 284 29.16 17.41 -65.76
CA GLN A 284 29.50 16.71 -64.53
C GLN A 284 28.96 17.43 -63.30
N ASN A 285 29.07 18.78 -63.24
CA ASN A 285 28.50 19.58 -62.14
C ASN A 285 26.96 19.47 -62.08
N GLN A 286 26.25 19.57 -63.22
CA GLN A 286 24.80 19.46 -63.27
C GLN A 286 24.30 18.06 -62.88
N VAL A 287 24.99 17.01 -63.31
CA VAL A 287 24.74 15.62 -62.91
C VAL A 287 24.98 15.43 -61.41
N MET A 288 26.12 15.93 -60.90
CA MET A 288 26.49 15.80 -59.49
C MET A 288 25.48 16.50 -58.57
N GLU A 289 24.99 17.69 -58.91
CA GLU A 289 23.94 18.37 -58.11
C GLU A 289 22.57 17.65 -58.22
N THR A 290 22.26 17.05 -59.37
CA THR A 290 21.06 16.19 -59.52
C THR A 290 21.17 14.93 -58.64
N VAL A 291 22.31 14.25 -58.64
CA VAL A 291 22.58 13.10 -57.76
C VAL A 291 22.55 13.53 -56.29
N ARG A 292 23.17 14.66 -55.94
CA ARG A 292 23.19 15.23 -54.59
C ARG A 292 21.79 15.52 -54.05
N SER A 293 20.92 16.16 -54.84
CA SER A 293 19.55 16.44 -54.42
C SER A 293 18.73 15.16 -54.18
N SER A 294 18.93 14.12 -55.01
CA SER A 294 18.32 12.80 -54.83
C SER A 294 18.84 12.08 -53.56
N VAL A 295 20.15 12.12 -53.32
CA VAL A 295 20.79 11.57 -52.10
C VAL A 295 20.30 12.31 -50.85
N ALA A 296 20.19 13.64 -50.89
CA ALA A 296 19.70 14.46 -49.80
C ALA A 296 18.19 14.24 -49.49
N ALA A 297 17.39 13.90 -50.50
CA ALA A 297 16.00 13.49 -50.30
C ALA A 297 15.92 12.10 -49.63
N GLN A 298 16.72 11.14 -50.10
CA GLN A 298 16.77 9.78 -49.56
C GLN A 298 17.33 9.75 -48.12
N SER A 299 18.37 10.52 -47.82
CA SER A 299 18.93 10.64 -46.47
C SER A 299 17.94 11.26 -45.50
N LYS A 300 17.23 12.33 -45.91
CA LYS A 300 16.18 12.96 -45.09
C LYS A 300 15.02 12.01 -44.80
N ALA A 301 14.66 11.14 -45.74
CA ALA A 301 13.65 10.10 -45.52
C ALA A 301 14.13 9.05 -44.49
N LEU A 302 15.36 8.55 -44.63
CA LEU A 302 15.95 7.58 -43.71
C LEU A 302 16.16 8.17 -42.29
N ALA A 303 16.61 9.42 -42.20
CA ALA A 303 16.77 10.15 -40.94
C ALA A 303 15.42 10.35 -40.23
N LYS A 304 14.36 10.71 -40.96
CA LYS A 304 12.99 10.82 -40.40
C LYS A 304 12.47 9.47 -39.89
N ALA A 305 12.71 8.38 -40.62
CA ALA A 305 12.32 7.04 -40.19
C ALA A 305 13.09 6.58 -38.94
N ALA A 306 14.37 6.97 -38.83
CA ALA A 306 15.17 6.73 -37.63
C ALA A 306 14.69 7.60 -36.44
N ASP A 307 14.31 8.86 -36.66
CA ASP A 307 13.73 9.72 -35.62
C ASP A 307 12.39 9.18 -35.10
N GLU A 308 11.50 8.72 -35.99
CA GLU A 308 10.24 8.08 -35.61
C GLU A 308 10.47 6.82 -34.75
N LEU A 309 11.54 6.07 -35.03
CA LEU A 309 11.95 4.92 -34.24
C LEU A 309 12.58 5.30 -32.89
N LEU A 310 13.41 6.35 -32.86
CA LEU A 310 14.01 6.90 -31.63
C LEU A 310 13.00 7.61 -30.73
N SER A 311 11.89 8.12 -31.30
CA SER A 311 10.79 8.76 -30.56
C SER A 311 9.83 7.78 -29.88
N ARG A 312 9.98 6.47 -30.10
CA ARG A 312 9.11 5.47 -29.47
C ARG A 312 9.31 5.45 -27.96
N PRO A 313 8.26 5.19 -27.16
CA PRO A 313 8.39 5.05 -25.73
C PRO A 313 9.45 4.00 -25.37
N PRO A 314 10.50 4.37 -24.59
CA PRO A 314 11.46 3.39 -24.09
C PRO A 314 10.77 2.44 -23.11
N VAL A 315 11.35 1.25 -22.95
CA VAL A 315 10.96 0.36 -21.84
C VAL A 315 11.56 0.94 -20.57
N GLN A 316 10.76 1.00 -19.50
CA GLN A 316 11.22 1.53 -18.22
C GLN A 316 12.10 0.49 -17.52
N GLU A 317 13.16 0.92 -16.84
CA GLU A 317 14.05 0.02 -16.09
C GLU A 317 13.38 -0.42 -14.78
N ARG A 318 12.56 -1.47 -14.87
CA ARG A 318 11.83 -2.06 -13.75
C ARG A 318 12.77 -2.85 -12.84
N ARG A 319 13.04 -2.31 -11.65
CA ARG A 319 13.69 -3.04 -10.55
C ARG A 319 12.64 -3.85 -9.78
N PHE A 320 12.77 -5.18 -9.79
CA PHE A 320 12.02 -6.05 -8.89
C PHE A 320 12.31 -5.71 -7.42
N VAL A 321 11.27 -5.72 -6.58
CA VAL A 321 11.37 -5.49 -5.13
C VAL A 321 10.62 -6.64 -4.45
N PRO A 322 11.30 -7.55 -3.73
CA PRO A 322 10.61 -8.62 -3.02
C PRO A 322 9.78 -8.04 -1.87
N MET A 323 8.54 -8.49 -1.73
CA MET A 323 7.65 -8.13 -0.62
C MET A 323 7.62 -9.23 0.43
N ALA A 324 7.60 -8.85 1.72
CA ALA A 324 7.35 -9.80 2.79
C ALA A 324 5.88 -10.26 2.82
N PRO A 325 5.53 -11.48 3.30
CA PRO A 325 4.14 -11.95 3.37
C PRO A 325 3.16 -11.01 4.09
N ALA A 326 3.62 -10.31 5.13
CA ALA A 326 2.81 -9.32 5.85
C ALA A 326 2.68 -7.97 5.14
N GLU A 327 3.66 -7.59 4.32
CA GLU A 327 3.59 -6.42 3.44
C GLU A 327 2.66 -6.68 2.25
N ALA A 328 2.76 -7.85 1.63
CA ALA A 328 1.91 -8.25 0.52
C ALA A 328 0.41 -8.26 0.91
N VAL A 329 0.05 -8.76 2.11
CA VAL A 329 -1.36 -8.74 2.59
C VAL A 329 -1.88 -7.33 2.92
N LEU A 330 -0.99 -6.36 3.15
CA LEU A 330 -1.35 -4.93 3.26
C LEU A 330 -1.48 -4.27 1.87
N HIS A 331 -0.62 -4.63 0.93
CA HIS A 331 -0.66 -4.12 -0.45
C HIS A 331 -1.91 -4.63 -1.20
N TYR A 332 -2.15 -5.94 -1.15
CA TYR A 332 -3.27 -6.65 -1.78
C TYR A 332 -4.45 -6.85 -0.81
N ALA A 333 -4.66 -5.90 0.10
CA ALA A 333 -5.73 -5.99 1.09
C ALA A 333 -7.16 -6.12 0.50
N PRO A 334 -7.52 -5.46 -0.64
CA PRO A 334 -8.81 -5.66 -1.31
C PRO A 334 -9.04 -7.09 -1.81
N GLU A 335 -8.00 -7.78 -2.26
CA GLU A 335 -8.06 -9.13 -2.82
C GLU A 335 -8.27 -10.17 -1.70
N PHE A 336 -7.70 -9.92 -0.52
CA PHE A 336 -7.74 -10.84 0.63
C PHE A 336 -8.77 -10.47 1.72
N ILE A 337 -9.86 -9.77 1.35
CA ILE A 337 -10.98 -9.43 2.24
C ILE A 337 -11.46 -10.61 3.13
N PRO A 338 -11.59 -11.87 2.66
CA PRO A 338 -12.00 -12.99 3.51
C PRO A 338 -11.00 -13.29 4.65
N ALA A 339 -9.70 -13.15 4.39
CA ALA A 339 -8.66 -13.37 5.40
C ALA A 339 -8.61 -12.23 6.42
N TRP A 340 -8.73 -10.99 5.96
CA TRP A 340 -8.89 -9.80 6.80
C TRP A 340 -10.14 -9.89 7.69
N ALA A 341 -11.28 -10.28 7.12
CA ALA A 341 -12.52 -10.49 7.86
C ALA A 341 -12.39 -11.61 8.90
N GLY A 342 -11.71 -12.72 8.57
CA GLY A 342 -11.41 -13.80 9.51
C GLY A 342 -10.53 -13.34 10.68
N ALA A 343 -9.41 -12.67 10.37
CA ALA A 343 -8.48 -12.12 11.35
C ALA A 343 -9.14 -11.14 12.32
N ILE A 344 -9.85 -10.13 11.81
CA ILE A 344 -10.60 -9.16 12.61
C ILE A 344 -11.72 -9.85 13.42
N SER A 345 -12.35 -10.89 12.87
CA SER A 345 -13.38 -11.64 13.59
C SER A 345 -12.82 -12.40 14.79
N ILE A 346 -11.64 -13.04 14.67
CA ILE A 346 -11.00 -13.73 15.81
C ILE A 346 -10.75 -12.76 16.97
N ASP A 347 -10.26 -11.56 16.66
CA ASP A 347 -9.94 -10.51 17.63
C ASP A 347 -11.18 -9.86 18.27
N LEU A 348 -12.29 -9.71 17.51
CA LEU A 348 -13.47 -8.93 17.93
C LEU A 348 -14.72 -9.76 18.31
N LEU A 349 -14.81 -11.05 17.97
CA LEU A 349 -15.94 -11.93 18.34
C LEU A 349 -16.25 -11.91 19.86
N PRO A 350 -15.26 -11.86 20.78
CA PRO A 350 -15.56 -11.70 22.21
C PRO A 350 -16.39 -10.46 22.56
N GLY A 351 -16.32 -9.38 21.78
CA GLY A 351 -17.20 -8.21 21.94
C GLY A 351 -18.68 -8.56 21.77
N VAL A 352 -19.02 -9.49 20.88
CA VAL A 352 -20.38 -10.03 20.72
C VAL A 352 -20.82 -10.76 22.00
N MET A 353 -19.93 -11.54 22.62
CA MET A 353 -20.18 -12.22 23.89
C MET A 353 -20.41 -11.20 25.04
N VAL A 354 -19.64 -10.11 25.08
CA VAL A 354 -19.84 -8.98 26.01
C VAL A 354 -21.21 -8.33 25.82
N PHE A 355 -21.65 -8.10 24.59
CA PHE A 355 -22.98 -7.55 24.30
C PHE A 355 -24.12 -8.51 24.70
N ILE A 356 -24.01 -9.81 24.41
CA ILE A 356 -24.99 -10.82 24.82
C ILE A 356 -25.13 -10.83 26.35
N LEU A 357 -24.02 -10.89 27.08
CA LEU A 357 -24.01 -10.83 28.55
C LEU A 357 -24.66 -9.53 29.06
N ALA A 358 -24.36 -8.39 28.45
CA ALA A 358 -24.94 -7.10 28.84
C ALA A 358 -26.46 -7.00 28.60
N VAL A 359 -26.97 -7.62 27.52
CA VAL A 359 -28.41 -7.73 27.25
C VAL A 359 -29.10 -8.64 28.27
N VAL A 360 -28.50 -9.80 28.60
CA VAL A 360 -29.06 -10.76 29.56
C VAL A 360 -29.09 -10.20 30.98
N HIS A 361 -27.99 -9.61 31.48
CA HIS A 361 -27.98 -8.95 32.80
C HIS A 361 -28.92 -7.73 32.84
N GLY A 362 -29.12 -7.04 31.71
CA GLY A 362 -30.13 -6.00 31.57
C GLY A 362 -31.57 -6.53 31.58
N ALA A 363 -31.81 -7.76 31.10
CA ALA A 363 -33.12 -8.40 31.14
C ALA A 363 -33.46 -8.94 32.55
N ILE A 364 -32.48 -9.51 33.25
CA ILE A 364 -32.56 -9.95 34.65
C ILE A 364 -32.98 -8.76 35.53
N ARG A 365 -32.20 -7.66 35.54
CA ARG A 365 -32.54 -6.45 36.33
C ARG A 365 -33.96 -5.94 36.06
N ARG A 366 -34.39 -5.83 34.79
CA ARG A 366 -35.74 -5.36 34.42
C ARG A 366 -36.88 -6.33 34.78
N GLN A 367 -36.57 -7.55 35.21
CA GLN A 367 -37.54 -8.50 35.77
C GLN A 367 -37.54 -8.43 37.30
N ASP A 368 -36.36 -8.30 37.91
CA ASP A 368 -36.21 -8.14 39.36
C ASP A 368 -36.79 -6.80 39.86
N GLU A 369 -36.56 -5.70 39.12
CA GLU A 369 -37.18 -4.36 39.31
C GLU A 369 -38.72 -4.36 39.22
N LYS A 370 -39.33 -5.45 38.72
CA LYS A 370 -40.79 -5.60 38.57
C LYS A 370 -41.41 -6.53 39.61
N LEU A 371 -40.62 -7.08 40.51
CA LEU A 371 -41.11 -7.83 41.65
C LEU A 371 -41.56 -6.85 42.75
N ALA A 372 -42.63 -7.18 43.46
CA ALA A 372 -42.96 -6.42 44.68
C ALA A 372 -41.89 -6.69 45.74
N PHE A 373 -41.64 -5.72 46.62
CA PHE A 373 -40.65 -5.87 47.71
C PHE A 373 -40.87 -7.13 48.57
N ALA A 374 -42.13 -7.57 48.72
CA ALA A 374 -42.51 -8.81 49.40
C ALA A 374 -42.04 -10.10 48.68
N ASP A 375 -41.94 -10.10 47.35
CA ASP A 375 -41.47 -11.25 46.54
C ASP A 375 -39.93 -11.37 46.52
N THR A 376 -39.21 -10.32 46.94
CA THR A 376 -37.74 -10.26 46.92
C THR A 376 -37.07 -10.58 48.26
N ILE A 377 -37.81 -10.56 49.37
CA ILE A 377 -37.28 -10.84 50.71
C ILE A 377 -37.09 -12.35 50.90
N THR A 378 -35.87 -12.80 51.21
CA THR A 378 -35.65 -14.18 51.64
C THR A 378 -36.17 -14.39 53.07
N ALA A 379 -36.52 -15.64 53.43
CA ALA A 379 -37.00 -15.95 54.78
C ALA A 379 -35.99 -15.56 55.89
N GLY A 380 -34.69 -15.60 55.62
CA GLY A 380 -33.65 -15.13 56.55
C GLY A 380 -33.61 -13.61 56.72
N GLU A 381 -33.87 -12.85 55.67
CA GLU A 381 -34.00 -11.39 55.73
C GLU A 381 -35.31 -10.98 56.42
N LEU A 382 -36.41 -11.71 56.20
CA LEU A 382 -37.66 -11.52 56.93
C LEU A 382 -37.46 -11.76 58.44
N LEU A 383 -36.76 -12.84 58.81
CA LEU A 383 -36.45 -13.13 60.22
C LEU A 383 -35.57 -12.04 60.83
N ARG A 384 -34.53 -11.57 60.14
CA ARG A 384 -33.71 -10.42 60.60
C ARG A 384 -34.51 -9.12 60.70
N ALA A 385 -35.41 -8.85 59.76
CA ALA A 385 -36.29 -7.68 59.82
C ALA A 385 -37.25 -7.76 61.02
N LEU A 386 -37.75 -8.96 61.34
CA LEU A 386 -38.57 -9.21 62.54
C LEU A 386 -37.74 -9.14 63.83
N GLU A 387 -36.47 -9.54 63.83
CA GLU A 387 -35.55 -9.36 64.96
C GLU A 387 -35.26 -7.87 65.21
N VAL A 388 -34.97 -7.11 64.16
CA VAL A 388 -34.82 -5.64 64.24
C VAL A 388 -36.11 -4.97 64.71
N GLN A 389 -37.27 -5.38 64.20
CA GLN A 389 -38.58 -4.86 64.64
C GLN A 389 -38.84 -5.19 66.12
N ARG A 390 -38.51 -6.40 66.58
CA ARG A 390 -38.59 -6.77 68.01
C ARG A 390 -37.63 -5.94 68.86
N ALA A 391 -36.41 -5.68 68.39
CA ALA A 391 -35.42 -4.86 69.10
C ALA A 391 -35.90 -3.40 69.24
N ILE A 392 -36.44 -2.80 68.18
CA ILE A 392 -37.05 -1.47 68.20
C ILE A 392 -38.23 -1.44 69.18
N ASN A 393 -39.15 -2.39 69.08
CA ASN A 393 -40.31 -2.50 69.98
C ASN A 393 -39.90 -2.70 71.46
N ALA A 394 -38.83 -3.45 71.72
CA ALA A 394 -38.31 -3.68 73.07
C ALA A 394 -37.50 -2.49 73.63
N THR A 395 -36.96 -1.63 72.76
CA THR A 395 -36.22 -0.41 73.13
C THR A 395 -37.17 0.79 73.27
N GLY A 396 -38.42 0.68 72.81
CA GLY A 396 -39.48 1.68 73.01
C GLY A 396 -39.37 2.93 72.14
N SER A 397 -38.43 2.98 71.20
CA SER A 397 -38.22 4.12 70.31
C SER A 397 -39.21 4.11 69.14
N VAL A 398 -40.27 4.90 69.28
CA VAL A 398 -41.14 5.26 68.14
C VAL A 398 -40.30 6.05 67.12
N PRO A 399 -40.28 5.66 65.82
CA PRO A 399 -39.65 6.48 64.80
C PRO A 399 -40.45 7.78 64.60
N GLU A 400 -39.82 8.91 64.90
CA GLU A 400 -40.43 10.23 64.77
C GLU A 400 -40.87 10.47 63.32
N ARG A 401 -42.18 10.74 63.12
CA ARG A 401 -42.71 11.08 61.81
C ARG A 401 -42.38 12.53 61.50
N VAL A 402 -41.75 12.74 60.34
CA VAL A 402 -41.55 14.06 59.72
C VAL A 402 -42.88 14.84 59.75
N PRO A 403 -42.94 16.02 60.38
CA PRO A 403 -44.16 16.81 60.44
C PRO A 403 -44.41 17.53 59.12
N THR A 404 -45.65 17.47 58.63
CA THR A 404 -46.10 18.20 57.44
C THR A 404 -47.52 18.73 57.64
N ALA A 405 -47.76 19.97 57.19
CA ALA A 405 -49.06 20.65 57.05
C ALA A 405 -49.76 21.26 58.31
N VAL A 406 -49.51 22.57 58.52
CA VAL A 406 -50.48 23.68 58.37
C VAL A 406 -51.80 23.69 59.18
N ALA A 407 -51.87 24.65 60.13
CA ALA A 407 -53.03 25.50 60.54
C ALA A 407 -54.30 24.85 61.17
N GLU A 408 -55.20 25.54 61.89
CA GLU A 408 -55.46 26.99 62.09
C GLU A 408 -55.66 27.40 63.59
N THR A 409 -55.67 28.72 63.84
CA THR A 409 -55.93 29.48 65.09
C THR A 409 -57.44 29.80 65.29
N PRO A 410 -57.92 30.60 66.29
CA PRO A 410 -57.30 31.34 67.41
C PRO A 410 -57.85 30.89 68.80
N ASP A 411 -57.83 31.61 69.95
CA ASP A 411 -57.35 32.93 70.45
C ASP A 411 -57.00 32.73 71.97
N GLU A 412 -56.67 33.65 72.90
CA GLU A 412 -56.52 35.11 73.12
C GLU A 412 -55.36 35.26 74.15
N ALA A 413 -54.70 36.39 74.49
CA ALA A 413 -54.50 37.74 73.96
C ALA A 413 -53.47 38.47 74.89
N ARG A 414 -53.32 39.81 74.74
CA ARG A 414 -52.46 40.73 75.54
C ARG A 414 -50.93 40.56 75.31
N GLN A 415 -50.30 41.37 74.45
CA GLN A 415 -49.84 42.78 74.65
C GLN A 415 -48.64 42.88 75.62
N GLU A 416 -47.54 43.59 75.35
CA GLU A 416 -47.08 44.45 74.22
C GLU A 416 -45.50 44.56 74.31
N GLN A 417 -44.67 45.31 73.55
CA GLN A 417 -44.81 46.47 72.65
C GLN A 417 -43.55 46.59 71.71
N ASP A 418 -43.70 47.22 70.53
CA ASP A 418 -42.73 47.97 69.69
C ASP A 418 -41.29 47.50 69.28
N ALA A 419 -40.84 48.05 68.13
CA ALA A 419 -39.51 48.04 67.51
C ALA A 419 -39.48 49.11 66.37
N PRO A 420 -38.39 49.40 65.60
CA PRO A 420 -36.92 49.21 65.74
C PRO A 420 -36.22 50.63 65.63
N PRO A 421 -35.04 50.90 64.99
CA PRO A 421 -33.83 50.13 64.59
C PRO A 421 -32.48 50.80 65.04
N GLU A 422 -31.37 50.48 64.34
CA GLU A 422 -30.02 51.14 64.35
C GLU A 422 -29.13 50.95 65.62
N GLU A 423 -27.79 51.02 65.61
CA GLU A 423 -26.77 51.47 64.60
C GLU A 423 -25.61 50.45 64.36
N ARG A 424 -24.66 50.82 63.47
CA ARG A 424 -23.27 50.31 63.38
C ARG A 424 -22.27 51.46 63.56
N PRO A 425 -21.03 51.19 64.04
CA PRO A 425 -19.86 51.55 63.24
C PRO A 425 -18.81 50.39 63.16
N ALA A 426 -18.00 50.17 62.12
CA ALA A 426 -17.42 50.97 61.00
C ALA A 426 -16.06 51.64 61.30
N GLY A 427 -15.08 51.47 60.39
CA GLY A 427 -13.71 52.00 60.50
C GLY A 427 -12.70 51.40 59.50
N GLU A 428 -12.64 51.94 58.28
CA GLU A 428 -11.72 51.62 57.14
C GLU A 428 -10.61 52.72 57.06
N PRO A 429 -9.84 53.03 55.96
CA PRO A 429 -9.61 52.47 54.60
C PRO A 429 -8.12 52.09 54.30
N GLU A 430 -7.69 51.39 53.23
CA GLU A 430 -7.72 51.60 51.75
C GLU A 430 -6.91 52.82 51.22
N PRO A 431 -6.46 52.92 49.93
CA PRO A 431 -6.16 51.92 48.87
C PRO A 431 -4.82 52.17 48.11
N ASN A 432 -4.51 51.42 47.02
CA ASN A 432 -3.96 51.99 45.76
C ASN A 432 -3.89 51.03 44.54
N ASN A 433 -3.63 51.58 43.34
CA ASN A 433 -3.60 50.89 42.04
C ASN A 433 -2.53 51.53 41.10
N ILE A 434 -2.57 51.20 39.79
CA ILE A 434 -1.93 51.82 38.60
C ILE A 434 -0.45 51.47 38.28
N THR A 435 -0.26 51.07 37.00
CA THR A 435 0.80 51.47 36.02
C THR A 435 1.87 50.46 35.50
N SER A 436 1.89 50.36 34.16
CA SER A 436 3.04 50.24 33.22
C SER A 436 4.02 49.04 33.24
N LEU A 437 3.97 48.30 32.13
CA LEU A 437 5.05 48.14 31.14
C LEU A 437 6.52 48.10 31.62
N GLU A 438 7.22 47.00 31.30
CA GLU A 438 8.51 47.15 30.62
C GLU A 438 8.75 46.03 29.57
N ALA A 439 9.23 46.42 28.39
CA ALA A 439 9.51 45.51 27.28
C ALA A 439 10.77 45.96 26.52
N ARG A 440 11.93 45.52 27.00
CA ARG A 440 13.27 45.53 26.36
C ARG A 440 14.16 44.57 27.19
N SER A 441 15.23 43.98 26.66
CA SER A 441 15.98 44.34 25.47
C SER A 441 16.22 43.17 24.50
N ARG A 442 16.76 43.49 23.31
CA ARG A 442 16.96 42.59 22.18
C ARG A 442 18.45 42.49 21.86
N ARG A 443 19.01 41.28 22.01
CA ARG A 443 20.28 40.79 21.43
C ARG A 443 20.13 39.26 21.41
N ASP A 444 19.90 38.58 20.30
CA ASP A 444 20.45 38.78 18.95
C ASP A 444 21.98 38.65 18.95
N ARG A 445 22.43 37.42 18.71
CA ARG A 445 23.72 37.08 18.11
C ARG A 445 23.62 35.69 17.48
N SER A 446 23.81 35.63 16.16
CA SER A 446 23.99 34.41 15.38
C SER A 446 25.43 33.87 15.53
N HIS A 447 25.74 32.80 14.78
CA HIS A 447 27.03 32.08 14.71
C HIS A 447 27.33 31.21 15.94
N GLU A 448 27.84 29.97 15.81
CA GLU A 448 27.90 29.03 14.66
C GLU A 448 28.38 27.68 15.24
N ASP A 449 28.02 26.55 14.61
CA ASP A 449 28.71 25.27 14.86
C ASP A 449 29.06 24.63 13.52
N TRP A 450 30.37 24.65 13.22
CA TRP A 450 31.12 23.81 12.28
C TRP A 450 32.47 23.50 12.94
#